data_AF-A0A7Y7Z6Z3-F1
#
_entry.id   AF-A0A7Y7Z6Z3-F1
#
_cell.length_a   1.000
_cell.length_b   1.000
_cell.length_c   1.000
_cell.angle_alpha   90.00
_cell.angle_beta   90.00
_cell.angle_gamma   90.00
#
_symmetry.space_group_name_H-M   'P 1'
#
loop_
_entity.id
_entity.type
_entity.pdbx_description
1 polymer ?
#
loop_
_entity_poly.entity_id
_entity_poly.type
_entity_poly.pdbx_seq_one_letter_code
_entity_poly.pdbx_strand_id
1 'polypeptide(L)'
;MNTKQPVQAMFFGIEELQKRQDKSRQRYLTGYMEHGSFRFPATEMFDFPRWEDALDFVEKMAKAGRQRYTLTPIQTAIWYIGLPYYKEQGILDQELSEFDTAVEAGYRQEINSFNDLQKSLLAEQLLHAELDKEKKKEEDRLAKLRAKAEHEENECFRSATEQNK
;
A
#
# COMPACT_ATOMS: atom_id res chain seq x y z
N MET A 1 -17.31 -19.88 -18.53
CA MET A 1 -17.67 -19.38 -17.19
C MET A 1 -17.16 -17.96 -17.07
N ASN A 2 -18.05 -16.97 -16.98
CA ASN A 2 -17.67 -15.55 -16.91
C ASN A 2 -17.78 -15.10 -15.45
N THR A 3 -16.75 -15.37 -14.65
CA THR A 3 -16.66 -14.91 -13.26
C THR A 3 -16.20 -13.46 -13.27
N LYS A 4 -17.16 -12.52 -13.30
CA LYS A 4 -16.87 -11.11 -13.05
C LYS A 4 -16.20 -10.99 -11.67
N GLN A 5 -14.95 -10.53 -11.63
CA GLN A 5 -14.31 -10.25 -10.36
C GLN A 5 -14.98 -9.01 -9.74
N PRO A 6 -15.29 -9.04 -8.44
CA PRO A 6 -15.88 -7.89 -7.76
C PRO A 6 -14.86 -6.74 -7.73
N VAL A 7 -15.30 -5.57 -8.20
CA VAL A 7 -14.53 -4.33 -8.15
C VAL A 7 -14.84 -3.63 -6.83
N GLN A 8 -13.81 -3.21 -6.10
CA GLN A 8 -13.96 -2.51 -4.82
C GLN A 8 -13.12 -1.23 -4.82
N ALA A 9 -13.70 -0.13 -4.33
CA ALA A 9 -12.96 1.11 -4.11
C ALA A 9 -12.40 1.16 -2.69
N MET A 10 -11.17 1.65 -2.58
CA MET A 10 -10.55 1.98 -1.30
C MET A 10 -10.80 3.45 -0.98
N PHE A 11 -11.14 3.74 0.28
CA PHE A 11 -11.42 5.08 0.77
C PHE A 11 -10.41 5.50 1.83
N PHE A 12 -10.20 6.81 1.93
CA PHE A 12 -9.34 7.38 2.95
C PHE A 12 -10.04 7.39 4.31
N GLY A 13 -9.48 6.66 5.29
CA GLY A 13 -9.99 6.61 6.65
C GLY A 13 -9.10 7.36 7.62
N ILE A 14 -9.69 8.27 8.41
CA ILE A 14 -8.95 9.03 9.44
C ILE A 14 -8.43 8.11 10.55
N GLU A 15 -9.24 7.15 11.00
CA GLU A 15 -8.80 6.19 12.03
C GLU A 15 -7.64 5.32 11.56
N GLU A 16 -7.65 4.92 10.29
CA GLU A 16 -6.58 4.12 9.70
C GLU A 16 -5.30 4.95 9.52
N LEU A 17 -5.44 6.20 9.10
CA LEU A 17 -4.33 7.15 9.08
C LEU A 17 -3.70 7.28 10.47
N GLN A 18 -4.51 7.51 11.50
CA GLN A 18 -4.01 7.66 12.87
C GLN A 18 -3.26 6.42 13.34
N LYS A 19 -3.81 5.21 13.11
CA LYS A 19 -3.13 3.95 13.46
C LYS A 19 -1.78 3.82 12.75
N ARG A 20 -1.69 4.21 11.48
CA ARG A 20 -0.47 4.15 10.69
C ARG A 20 0.57 5.16 11.19
N GLN A 21 0.13 6.38 11.51
CA GLN A 21 0.97 7.43 12.11
C GLN A 21 1.49 6.99 13.47
N ASP A 22 0.61 6.53 14.37
CA ASP A 22 0.99 6.06 15.71
C ASP A 22 2.02 4.92 15.63
N LYS A 23 1.82 3.96 14.71
CA LYS A 23 2.78 2.87 14.46
C LYS A 23 4.13 3.39 13.97
N SER A 24 4.12 4.38 13.07
CA SER A 24 5.34 5.02 12.56
C SER A 24 6.09 5.76 13.67
N ARG A 25 5.39 6.58 14.44
CA ARG A 25 5.92 7.32 15.60
C ARG A 25 6.51 6.37 16.64
N GLN A 26 5.79 5.30 17.00
CA GLN A 26 6.29 4.29 17.92
C GLN A 26 7.58 3.65 17.39
N ARG A 27 7.60 3.23 16.12
CA ARG A 27 8.80 2.63 15.50
C ARG A 27 10.00 3.58 15.53
N TYR A 28 9.77 4.87 15.30
CA TYR A 28 10.83 5.88 15.38
C TYR A 28 11.34 6.06 16.82
N LEU A 29 10.43 6.17 17.79
CA LEU A 29 10.75 6.40 19.20
C LEU A 29 11.40 5.19 19.89
N THR A 30 11.00 3.97 19.54
CA THR A 30 11.51 2.73 20.18
C THR A 30 12.63 2.06 19.39
N GLY A 31 12.80 2.47 18.13
CA GLY A 31 13.77 1.92 17.20
C GLY A 31 13.28 0.67 16.47
N TYR A 32 14.07 0.22 15.50
CA TYR A 32 13.72 -0.91 14.62
C TYR A 32 14.95 -1.63 14.09
N MET A 33 14.77 -2.89 13.68
CA MET A 33 15.81 -3.67 13.01
C MET A 33 15.95 -3.24 11.54
N GLU A 34 17.18 -2.92 11.14
CA GLU A 34 17.55 -2.58 9.77
C GLU A 34 18.87 -3.26 9.40
N HIS A 35 18.88 -4.06 8.34
CA HIS A 35 20.07 -4.76 7.83
C HIS A 35 20.86 -5.55 8.90
N GLY A 36 20.16 -6.19 9.85
CA GLY A 36 20.78 -6.98 10.92
C GLY A 36 21.28 -6.16 12.11
N SER A 37 21.04 -4.85 12.14
CA SER A 37 21.39 -3.95 13.24
C SER A 37 20.15 -3.24 13.80
N PHE A 38 20.08 -3.05 15.11
CA PHE A 38 19.00 -2.27 15.70
C PHE A 38 19.33 -0.78 15.59
N ARG A 39 18.41 0.00 15.04
CA ARG A 39 18.51 1.45 14.85
C ARG A 39 17.63 2.18 15.85
N PHE A 40 18.17 3.25 16.45
CA PHE A 40 17.46 4.11 17.40
C PHE A 40 17.45 5.56 16.88
N PRO A 41 16.61 5.88 15.89
CA PRO A 41 16.69 7.14 15.16
C PRO A 41 16.30 8.36 16.00
N ALA A 42 15.48 8.18 17.04
CA ALA A 42 15.09 9.24 17.98
C ALA A 42 16.18 9.61 19.00
N THR A 43 17.36 8.98 18.92
CA THR A 43 18.38 9.06 19.97
C THR A 43 19.72 9.57 19.47
N GLU A 44 20.47 10.17 20.38
CA GLU A 44 21.87 10.55 20.22
C GLU A 44 22.70 9.83 21.29
N MET A 45 23.85 9.30 20.89
CA MET A 45 24.81 8.70 21.81
C MET A 45 25.85 9.75 22.22
N PHE A 46 26.08 9.86 23.52
CA PHE A 46 27.11 10.72 24.09
C PHE A 46 28.16 9.89 24.82
N ASP A 47 29.41 10.16 24.49
CA ASP A 47 30.54 9.30 24.82
C ASP A 47 31.50 10.01 25.76
N PHE A 48 31.83 9.37 26.88
CA PHE A 48 32.66 9.95 27.94
C PHE A 48 33.78 9.00 28.35
N PRO A 49 35.01 9.51 28.57
CA PRO A 49 36.13 8.69 29.01
C PRO A 49 36.10 8.38 30.52
N ARG A 50 35.37 9.17 31.32
CA ARG A 50 35.32 9.11 32.78
C ARG A 50 33.88 9.25 33.30
N TRP A 51 33.62 8.69 34.48
CA TRP A 51 32.30 8.74 35.10
C TRP A 51 31.92 10.14 35.55
N GLU A 52 32.89 10.92 36.02
CA GLU A 52 32.69 12.30 36.45
C GLU A 52 32.15 13.16 35.30
N ASP A 53 32.75 13.05 34.11
CA ASP A 53 32.31 13.78 32.91
C ASP A 53 30.88 13.37 32.49
N ALA A 54 30.58 12.07 32.60
CA ALA A 54 29.25 11.54 32.30
C ALA A 54 28.19 12.03 33.31
N LEU A 55 28.53 12.12 34.60
CA LEU A 55 27.64 12.61 35.65
C LEU A 55 27.35 14.10 35.51
N ASP A 56 28.37 14.92 35.27
CA ASP A 56 28.21 16.36 35.01
C ASP A 56 27.32 16.59 33.78
N PHE A 57 27.49 15.76 32.74
CA PHE A 57 26.64 15.81 31.55
C PHE A 57 25.19 15.44 31.84
N VAL A 58 24.94 14.40 32.65
CA VAL A 58 23.58 14.01 33.07
C VAL A 58 22.90 15.15 33.80
N GLU A 59 23.59 15.83 34.72
CA GLU A 59 23.05 16.99 35.44
C GLU A 59 22.70 18.13 34.47
N LYS A 60 23.58 18.42 33.51
CA LYS A 60 23.34 19.43 32.48
C LYS A 60 22.11 19.09 31.63
N MET A 61 21.98 17.84 31.18
CA MET A 61 20.84 17.41 30.36
C MET A 61 19.53 17.44 31.14
N ALA A 62 19.55 17.02 32.41
CA ALA A 62 18.39 17.11 33.29
C ALA A 62 17.92 18.57 33.49
N LYS A 63 18.85 19.51 33.70
CA LYS A 63 18.54 20.95 33.79
C LYS A 63 17.99 21.51 32.49
N ALA A 64 18.42 20.98 31.34
CA ALA A 64 17.87 21.32 30.03
C ALA A 64 16.53 20.64 29.72
N GLY A 65 16.00 19.80 30.63
CA GLY A 65 14.77 19.03 30.41
C GLY A 65 14.91 17.90 29.39
N ARG A 66 16.15 17.54 29.00
CA ARG A 66 16.41 16.48 28.02
C ARG A 66 16.30 15.11 28.69
N GLN A 67 15.48 14.24 28.13
CA GLN A 67 15.23 12.92 28.70
C GLN A 67 16.26 11.89 28.23
N ARG A 68 16.79 11.09 29.17
CA ARG A 68 17.63 9.94 28.85
C ARG A 68 16.79 8.87 28.16
N TYR A 69 17.37 8.24 27.13
CA TYR A 69 16.76 7.09 26.50
C TYR A 69 16.98 5.82 27.35
N THR A 70 15.89 5.13 27.69
CA THR A 70 15.93 4.03 28.67
C THR A 70 15.72 2.64 28.09
N LEU A 71 15.35 2.53 26.81
CA LEU A 71 15.15 1.24 26.16
C LEU A 71 16.48 0.56 25.80
N THR A 72 17.59 1.31 25.78
CA THR A 72 18.94 0.75 25.75
C THR A 72 19.64 0.97 27.09
N PRO A 73 20.45 -0.01 27.53
CA PRO A 73 21.29 0.18 28.70
C PRO A 73 22.36 1.23 28.40
N ILE A 74 22.87 1.83 29.48
CA ILE A 74 24.11 2.62 29.43
C ILE A 74 25.22 1.68 28.92
N GLN A 75 25.97 2.14 27.93
CA GLN A 75 27.10 1.38 27.41
C GLN A 75 28.33 1.66 28.27
N THR A 76 29.00 0.61 28.73
CA THR A 76 30.22 0.75 29.52
C THR A 76 31.28 -0.18 28.97
N ALA A 77 32.45 0.37 28.67
CA ALA A 77 33.63 -0.39 28.26
C ALA A 77 34.87 0.16 28.97
N ILE A 78 36.00 -0.53 28.81
CA ILE A 78 37.28 -0.02 29.33
C ILE A 78 37.55 1.33 28.66
N TRP A 79 37.67 2.39 29.48
CA TRP A 79 37.87 3.79 29.07
C TRP A 79 36.67 4.50 28.41
N TYR A 80 35.45 3.97 28.56
CA TYR A 80 34.32 4.53 27.83
C TYR A 80 32.96 4.31 28.54
N ILE A 81 32.16 5.37 28.57
CA ILE A 81 30.77 5.39 29.04
C ILE A 81 29.92 6.06 27.95
N GLY A 82 28.98 5.31 27.38
CA GLY A 82 28.03 5.78 26.38
C GLY A 82 26.64 5.99 26.98
N LEU A 83 26.14 7.21 26.89
CA LEU A 83 24.82 7.61 27.38
C LEU A 83 23.89 7.94 26.21
N PRO A 84 22.84 7.14 25.98
CA PRO A 84 21.83 7.45 24.97
C PRO A 84 20.81 8.44 25.52
N TYR A 85 20.58 9.53 24.80
CA TYR A 85 19.55 10.53 25.09
C TYR A 85 18.59 10.65 23.92
N TYR A 86 17.36 11.04 24.20
CA TYR A 86 16.48 11.51 23.14
C TYR A 86 17.07 12.77 22.49
N LYS A 87 16.83 12.93 21.18
CA LYS A 87 17.10 14.18 20.48
C LYS A 87 16.39 15.36 21.16
N GLU A 88 16.77 16.59 20.81
CA GLU A 88 16.09 17.77 21.37
C GLU A 88 14.61 17.76 20.98
N GLN A 89 13.74 18.25 21.87
CA GLN A 89 12.30 18.19 21.65
C GLN A 89 11.89 18.83 20.32
N GLY A 90 12.48 19.98 19.95
CA GLY A 90 12.19 20.63 18.68
C GLY A 90 12.57 19.78 17.45
N ILE A 91 13.68 19.03 17.53
CA ILE A 91 14.11 18.13 16.47
C ILE A 91 13.18 16.91 16.41
N LEU A 92 12.82 16.33 17.56
CA LEU A 92 11.86 15.23 17.63
C LEU A 92 10.51 15.61 17.05
N ASP A 93 9.97 16.76 17.43
CA ASP A 93 8.67 17.23 16.97
C ASP A 93 8.67 17.46 15.45
N GLN A 94 9.76 18.05 14.93
CA GLN A 94 9.94 18.22 13.49
C GLN A 94 9.98 16.87 12.77
N GLU A 95 10.86 15.96 13.19
CA GLU A 95 11.01 14.65 12.53
C GLU A 95 9.70 13.84 12.62
N LEU A 96 9.00 13.85 13.76
CA LEU A 96 7.69 13.21 13.91
C LEU A 96 6.64 13.79 12.96
N SER A 97 6.60 15.12 12.81
CA SER A 97 5.68 15.78 11.87
C SER A 97 6.00 15.42 10.41
N GLU A 98 7.27 15.31 10.06
CA GLU A 98 7.71 14.85 8.73
C GLU A 98 7.28 13.40 8.49
N PHE A 99 7.42 12.52 9.49
CA PHE A 99 6.92 11.14 9.40
C PHE A 99 5.40 11.08 9.22
N ASP A 100 4.63 11.88 9.94
CA ASP A 100 3.18 11.89 9.82
C ASP A 100 2.72 12.31 8.43
N THR A 101 3.39 13.33 7.87
CA THR A 101 3.15 13.82 6.52
C THR A 101 3.51 12.76 5.47
N ALA A 102 4.66 12.10 5.63
CA ALA A 102 5.09 11.03 4.74
C ALA A 102 4.16 9.81 4.77
N VAL A 103 3.68 9.44 5.96
CA VAL A 103 2.69 8.35 6.14
C VAL A 103 1.37 8.70 5.46
N GLU A 104 0.89 9.94 5.62
CA GLU A 104 -0.34 10.38 4.95
C GLU A 104 -0.18 10.35 3.42
N ALA A 105 0.91 10.92 2.90
CA ALA A 105 1.19 10.93 1.47
C ALA A 105 1.25 9.51 0.90
N GLY A 106 1.95 8.60 1.58
CA GLY A 106 2.02 7.18 1.22
C GLY A 106 0.65 6.50 1.23
N TYR A 107 -0.18 6.76 2.24
CA TYR A 107 -1.53 6.19 2.33
C TYR A 107 -2.45 6.69 1.20
N ARG A 108 -2.39 7.99 0.87
CA ARG A 108 -3.12 8.56 -0.28
C ARG A 108 -2.65 7.94 -1.59
N GLN A 109 -1.34 7.76 -1.76
CA GLN A 109 -0.78 7.14 -2.96
C GLN A 109 -1.19 5.66 -3.09
N GLU A 110 -1.21 4.91 -1.99
CA GLU A 110 -1.70 3.53 -1.95
C GLU A 110 -3.16 3.43 -2.41
N ILE A 111 -4.03 4.29 -1.88
CA ILE A 111 -5.45 4.36 -2.27
C ILE A 111 -5.60 4.67 -3.75
N ASN A 112 -4.88 5.68 -4.26
CA ASN A 112 -4.95 6.05 -5.67
C ASN A 112 -4.50 4.90 -6.57
N SER A 113 -3.36 4.27 -6.23
CA SER A 113 -2.81 3.15 -6.99
C SER A 113 -3.77 1.96 -7.01
N PHE A 114 -4.38 1.64 -5.87
CA PHE A 114 -5.38 0.58 -5.77
C PHE A 114 -6.63 0.90 -6.60
N ASN A 115 -7.16 2.12 -6.46
CA ASN A 115 -8.37 2.53 -7.16
C ASN A 115 -8.17 2.59 -8.68
N ASP A 116 -6.99 2.99 -9.15
CA ASP A 116 -6.69 3.01 -10.59
C ASP A 116 -6.55 1.60 -11.17
N LEU A 117 -5.98 0.66 -10.41
CA LEU A 117 -5.97 -0.76 -10.78
C LEU A 117 -7.39 -1.35 -10.87
N GLN A 118 -8.26 -0.98 -9.92
CA GLN A 118 -9.66 -1.41 -9.90
C GLN A 118 -10.47 -0.83 -11.06
N LYS A 119 -10.23 0.44 -11.43
CA LYS A 119 -10.83 1.04 -12.64
C LYS A 119 -10.36 0.34 -13.91
N SER A 120 -9.07 0.02 -14.02
CA SER A 120 -8.53 -0.71 -15.19
C SER A 120 -9.19 -2.08 -15.33
N LEU A 121 -9.30 -2.82 -14.23
CA LEU A 121 -9.98 -4.11 -14.20
C LEU A 121 -11.45 -3.98 -14.63
N LEU A 122 -12.17 -2.96 -14.14
CA LEU A 122 -13.55 -2.72 -14.53
C LEU A 122 -13.66 -2.41 -16.04
N ALA A 123 -12.75 -1.60 -16.58
CA ALA A 123 -12.72 -1.25 -18.00
C ALA A 123 -12.50 -2.50 -18.87
N GLU A 124 -11.58 -3.38 -18.50
CA GLU A 124 -11.34 -4.65 -19.19
C GLU A 124 -12.58 -5.57 -19.14
N GLN A 125 -13.23 -5.69 -17.98
CA GLN A 125 -14.45 -6.48 -17.85
C GLN A 125 -15.59 -5.95 -18.71
N LEU A 126 -15.74 -4.62 -18.79
CA LEU A 126 -16.75 -3.99 -19.63
C LEU A 126 -16.45 -4.18 -21.12
N LEU A 127 -15.19 -4.08 -21.52
CA LEU A 127 -14.77 -4.35 -22.89
C LEU A 127 -15.05 -5.80 -23.30
N HIS A 128 -14.65 -6.76 -22.47
CA HIS A 128 -14.94 -8.18 -22.72
C HIS A 128 -16.45 -8.45 -22.81
N ALA A 129 -17.24 -7.83 -21.93
CA ALA A 129 -18.69 -7.96 -21.98
C ALA A 129 -19.29 -7.40 -23.29
N GLU A 130 -18.76 -6.32 -23.83
CA GLU A 130 -19.24 -5.75 -25.09
C GLU A 130 -18.81 -6.58 -26.30
N LEU A 131 -17.57 -7.08 -26.31
CA LEU A 131 -17.09 -8.01 -27.34
C LEU A 131 -17.91 -9.30 -27.38
N ASP A 132 -18.26 -9.85 -26.22
CA ASP A 132 -19.10 -11.05 -26.13
C ASP A 132 -20.52 -10.79 -26.65
N LYS A 133 -21.07 -9.58 -26.44
CA LYS A 133 -22.37 -9.20 -27.00
C LYS A 133 -22.31 -9.08 -28.52
N GLU A 134 -21.29 -8.43 -29.06
CA GLU A 134 -21.14 -8.27 -30.51
C GLU A 134 -20.94 -9.62 -31.20
N LYS A 135 -20.10 -10.51 -30.64
CA LYS A 135 -19.95 -11.88 -31.15
C LYS A 135 -21.28 -12.63 -31.19
N LYS A 136 -22.07 -12.57 -30.12
CA LYS A 136 -23.40 -13.20 -30.09
C LYS A 136 -24.35 -12.63 -31.13
N LYS A 137 -24.36 -11.30 -31.32
CA LYS A 137 -25.18 -10.67 -32.37
C LYS A 137 -24.77 -11.14 -33.77
N GLU A 138 -23.47 -11.32 -34.01
CA GLU A 138 -22.94 -11.77 -35.29
C GLU A 138 -23.23 -13.26 -35.53
N GLU A 139 -23.04 -14.10 -34.51
CA GLU A 139 -23.44 -15.52 -34.53
C GLU A 139 -24.94 -15.69 -34.79
N ASP A 140 -25.79 -14.90 -34.13
CA ASP A 140 -27.24 -14.91 -34.34
C ASP A 140 -27.61 -14.46 -35.76
N ARG A 141 -26.89 -13.48 -36.33
CA ARG A 141 -27.09 -13.04 -37.73
C ARG A 141 -26.69 -14.15 -38.70
N LEU A 142 -25.54 -14.79 -38.50
CA LEU A 142 -25.08 -15.89 -39.33
C LEU A 142 -26.02 -17.10 -39.23
N ALA A 143 -26.52 -17.42 -38.03
CA ALA A 143 -27.50 -18.48 -37.82
C ALA A 143 -28.80 -18.20 -38.58
N LYS A 144 -29.30 -16.95 -38.54
CA LYS A 144 -30.49 -16.55 -39.32
C LYS A 144 -30.28 -16.65 -40.82
N LEU A 145 -29.11 -16.25 -41.33
CA LEU A 145 -28.79 -16.37 -42.75
C LEU A 145 -28.69 -17.84 -43.18
N ARG A 146 -28.07 -18.71 -42.38
CA ARG A 146 -28.01 -20.15 -42.62
C ARG A 146 -29.41 -20.77 -42.63
N ALA A 147 -30.24 -20.44 -41.65
CA ALA A 147 -31.62 -20.94 -41.58
C ALA A 147 -32.47 -20.50 -42.78
N LYS A 148 -32.26 -19.29 -43.30
CA LYS A 148 -32.90 -18.84 -44.56
C LYS A 148 -32.41 -19.62 -45.77
N ALA A 149 -31.10 -19.82 -45.89
CA ALA A 149 -30.53 -20.60 -46.99
C ALA A 149 -31.01 -22.07 -46.96
N GLU A 150 -31.08 -22.69 -45.78
CA GLU A 150 -31.65 -24.04 -45.60
C GLU A 150 -33.15 -24.08 -45.95
N HIS A 151 -33.91 -23.02 -45.65
CA HIS A 151 -35.32 -22.94 -46.04
C HIS A 151 -35.48 -22.83 -47.57
N GLU A 152 -34.70 -21.97 -48.22
CA GLU A 152 -34.69 -21.81 -49.68
C GLU A 152 -34.22 -23.09 -50.39
N GLU A 153 -33.21 -23.78 -49.86
CA GLU A 153 -32.77 -25.08 -50.35
C GLU A 153 -33.88 -26.12 -50.27
N ASN A 154 -34.57 -26.22 -49.13
CA ASN A 154 -35.67 -27.17 -48.93
C ASN A 154 -36.88 -26.86 -49.82
N GLU A 155 -37.22 -25.58 -50.04
CA GLU A 155 -38.30 -25.20 -50.96
C GLU A 155 -37.92 -25.49 -52.43
N CYS A 156 -36.68 -25.21 -52.82
CA CYS A 156 -36.18 -25.51 -54.15
C CYS A 156 -36.16 -27.03 -54.41
N PHE A 157 -35.68 -27.81 -53.45
CA PHE A 157 -35.68 -29.28 -53.52
C PHE A 157 -37.12 -29.84 -53.61
N ARG A 158 -38.05 -29.33 -52.79
CA ARG A 158 -39.48 -29.70 -52.89
C ARG A 158 -40.05 -29.41 -54.27
N SER A 159 -39.84 -28.20 -54.79
CA SER A 159 -40.33 -27.81 -56.11
C SER A 159 -39.76 -28.66 -57.25
N ALA A 160 -38.49 -29.07 -57.14
CA ALA A 160 -37.83 -29.96 -58.11
C ALA A 160 -38.36 -31.41 -58.04
N THR A 161 -38.78 -31.88 -56.86
CA THR A 161 -39.42 -33.20 -56.70
C THR A 161 -40.89 -33.22 -57.10
N GLU A 162 -41.59 -32.09 -57.04
CA GLU A 162 -42.99 -31.94 -57.48
C GLU A 162 -43.12 -31.79 -59.01
N GLN A 163 -42.10 -31.27 -59.71
CA GLN A 163 -42.05 -31.21 -61.18
C GLN A 163 -41.72 -32.55 -61.87
N ASN A 164 -41.25 -33.56 -61.12
CA ASN A 164 -40.91 -34.90 -61.64
C ASN A 164 -42.02 -35.95 -61.40
N LYS A 165 -43.25 -35.52 -61.09
CA LYS A 165 -44.47 -36.34 -61.07
C LYS A 165 -45.45 -35.86 -62.12
#